data_AF-A0A9P3TBA2-F1
#
_entry.id   AF-A0A9P3TBA2-F1
#
_cell.length_a   1.000
_cell.length_b   1.000
_cell.length_c   1.000
_cell.angle_alpha   90.00
_cell.angle_beta   90.00
_cell.angle_gamma   90.00
#
_symmetry.space_group_name_H-M   'P 1'
#
loop_
_entity.id
_entity.type
_entity.pdbx_description
1 polymer ?
#
loop_
_entity_poly.entity_id
_entity_poly.type
_entity_poly.pdbx_seq_one_letter_code
_entity_poly.pdbx_strand_id
1 'polypeptide(L)'
;MQTLDAICGVSATTGLMPTATGYAVVEANPGKLEQGCLVVISLYGATQFAKLMGQAFITEDGEAIEGEALEDIIVLGRVTNFVNRAGEDECPFM
;
A
#
# COMPACT_ATOMS: atom_id res chain seq x y z
N MET A 1 14.74 20.40 -8.59
CA MET A 1 13.39 20.04 -9.07
C MET A 1 13.20 18.56 -8.75
N GLN A 2 12.30 18.22 -7.84
CA GLN A 2 11.97 16.81 -7.58
C GLN A 2 10.93 16.37 -8.62
N THR A 3 11.15 15.24 -9.28
CA THR A 3 10.16 14.63 -10.16
C THR A 3 9.14 13.85 -9.33
N LEU A 4 7.95 13.62 -9.88
CA LEU A 4 6.94 12.79 -9.23
C LEU A 4 7.49 11.41 -8.89
N ASP A 5 8.29 10.83 -9.80
CA ASP A 5 8.92 9.53 -9.60
C ASP A 5 9.82 9.51 -8.36
N ALA A 6 10.60 10.58 -8.15
CA ALA A 6 11.47 10.69 -6.97
C ALA A 6 10.68 10.89 -5.67
N ILE A 7 9.52 11.54 -5.72
CA ILE A 7 8.66 11.78 -4.54
C ILE A 7 7.90 10.51 -4.15
N CYS A 8 7.38 9.78 -5.14
CA CYS A 8 6.56 8.60 -4.95
C CYS A 8 7.37 7.29 -4.89
N GLY A 9 8.69 7.37 -5.08
CA GLY A 9 9.56 6.20 -5.15
C GLY A 9 9.24 5.28 -6.33
N VAL A 10 8.80 5.84 -7.45
CA VAL A 10 8.40 5.08 -8.66
C VAL A 10 9.65 4.45 -9.27
N SER A 11 9.55 3.17 -9.58
CA SER A 11 10.59 2.35 -10.17
C SER A 11 10.01 1.49 -11.30
N ALA A 12 10.83 0.71 -11.98
CA ALA A 12 10.34 -0.25 -12.98
C ALA A 12 9.43 -1.35 -12.39
N THR A 13 9.46 -1.53 -11.07
CA THR A 13 8.69 -2.56 -10.35
C THR A 13 7.54 -1.99 -9.53
N THR A 14 7.29 -0.67 -9.62
CA THR A 14 6.10 -0.07 -9.01
C THR A 14 4.86 -0.25 -9.89
N GLY A 15 3.76 -0.63 -9.25
CA GLY A 15 2.42 -0.66 -9.81
C GLY A 15 1.48 0.32 -9.10
N LEU A 16 0.29 0.53 -9.68
CA LEU A 16 -0.77 1.34 -9.09
C LEU A 16 -1.95 0.44 -8.69
N MET A 17 -2.33 0.51 -7.41
CA MET A 17 -3.53 -0.15 -6.91
C MET A 17 -4.64 0.89 -6.71
N PRO A 18 -5.81 0.76 -7.37
CA PRO A 18 -6.93 1.65 -7.16
C PRO A 18 -7.40 1.67 -5.70
N THR A 19 -7.77 2.84 -5.20
CA THR A 19 -8.41 3.04 -3.89
C THR A 19 -9.71 3.82 -4.07
N ALA A 20 -10.49 3.99 -3.00
CA ALA A 20 -11.73 4.76 -3.05
C ALA A 20 -11.52 6.24 -3.46
N THR A 21 -10.34 6.82 -3.19
CA THR A 21 -10.04 8.24 -3.39
C THR A 21 -8.92 8.51 -4.40
N GLY A 22 -8.33 7.47 -4.98
CA GLY A 22 -7.21 7.59 -5.90
C GLY A 22 -6.46 6.28 -6.09
N TYR A 23 -5.16 6.27 -5.82
CA TYR A 23 -4.28 5.12 -6.01
C TYR A 23 -3.27 4.98 -4.88
N ALA A 24 -2.93 3.74 -4.54
CA ALA A 24 -1.73 3.40 -3.80
C ALA A 24 -0.61 3.06 -4.79
N VAL A 25 0.58 3.62 -4.59
CA VAL A 25 1.80 3.25 -5.30
C VAL A 25 2.42 2.06 -4.57
N VAL A 26 2.58 0.95 -5.27
CA VAL A 26 2.98 -0.34 -4.69
C VAL A 26 4.28 -0.79 -5.32
N GLU A 27 5.34 -0.90 -4.53
CA GLU A 27 6.61 -1.51 -4.93
C GLU A 27 6.48 -3.03 -4.83
N ALA A 28 6.46 -3.73 -5.97
CA ALA A 28 6.28 -5.17 -6.06
C ALA A 28 7.52 -5.96 -5.63
N ASN A 29 8.70 -5.34 -5.62
CA ASN A 29 9.93 -5.97 -5.14
C ASN A 29 10.60 -5.11 -4.05
N PRO A 30 10.00 -5.02 -2.85
CA PRO A 30 10.47 -4.12 -1.81
C PRO A 30 11.69 -4.65 -1.04
N GLY A 31 12.22 -5.82 -1.41
CA GLY A 31 13.22 -6.53 -0.62
C GLY A 31 12.66 -6.96 0.73
N LYS A 32 13.40 -6.72 1.81
CA LYS A 32 12.95 -7.03 3.17
C LYS A 32 11.94 -5.98 3.65
N LEU A 33 10.77 -6.44 4.11
CA LEU A 33 9.79 -5.57 4.74
C LEU A 33 10.28 -5.07 6.10
N GLU A 34 10.07 -3.79 6.35
CA GLU A 34 10.37 -3.14 7.63
C GLU A 34 9.13 -3.14 8.53
N GLN A 35 9.34 -3.10 9.84
CA GLN A 35 8.26 -3.03 10.80
C GLN A 35 7.44 -1.75 10.62
N GLY A 36 6.13 -1.89 10.66
CA GLY A 36 5.18 -0.81 10.43
C GLY A 36 4.96 -0.45 8.96
N CYS A 37 5.62 -1.10 7.99
CA CYS A 37 5.30 -0.90 6.58
C CYS A 37 3.87 -1.34 6.27
N LEU A 38 3.21 -0.56 5.41
CA LEU A 38 1.94 -0.93 4.81
C LEU A 38 2.21 -1.76 3.55
N VAL A 39 1.50 -2.86 3.41
CA VAL A 39 1.60 -3.77 2.27
C VAL A 39 0.24 -4.04 1.68
N VAL A 40 0.25 -4.48 0.43
CA VAL A 40 -0.90 -5.10 -0.19
C VAL A 40 -0.71 -6.61 -0.07
N ILE A 41 -1.69 -7.29 0.52
CA ILE A 41 -1.73 -8.74 0.63
C ILE A 41 -2.90 -9.30 -0.17
N SER A 42 -2.74 -10.53 -0.65
CA SER A 42 -3.82 -11.36 -1.16
C SER A 42 -4.00 -12.54 -0.21
N LEU A 43 -5.22 -12.71 0.30
CA LEU A 43 -5.63 -13.84 1.13
C LEU A 43 -6.86 -14.47 0.47
N TYR A 44 -6.77 -15.75 0.09
CA TYR A 44 -7.83 -16.47 -0.63
C TYR A 44 -8.33 -15.75 -1.90
N GLY A 45 -7.45 -15.00 -2.57
CA GLY A 45 -7.77 -14.23 -3.78
C GLY A 45 -8.41 -12.86 -3.54
N ALA A 46 -8.73 -12.51 -2.28
CA ALA A 46 -9.14 -11.17 -1.91
C ALA A 46 -7.92 -10.31 -1.59
N THR A 47 -7.85 -9.12 -2.17
CA THR A 47 -6.73 -8.19 -1.97
C THR A 47 -7.11 -7.10 -0.96
N GLN A 48 -6.22 -6.83 -0.01
CA GLN A 48 -6.44 -5.80 1.02
C GLN A 48 -5.13 -5.20 1.51
N PHE A 49 -5.23 -4.06 2.20
CA PHE A 49 -4.09 -3.47 2.88
C PHE A 49 -3.88 -4.10 4.26
N ALA A 50 -2.62 -4.26 4.65
CA ALA A 50 -2.26 -4.67 5.99
C ALA A 50 -0.93 -4.05 6.42
N LYS A 51 -0.74 -3.89 7.73
CA LYS A 51 0.48 -3.35 8.33
C LYS A 51 1.29 -4.47 8.96
N LEU A 52 2.57 -4.59 8.62
CA LEU A 52 3.45 -5.55 9.28
C LEU A 52 3.75 -5.09 10.71
N MET A 53 3.37 -5.88 11.71
CA MET A 53 3.61 -5.60 13.12
C MET A 53 4.09 -6.88 13.82
N GLY A 54 5.34 -6.89 14.27
CA GLY A 54 5.98 -8.10 14.79
C GLY A 54 6.04 -9.19 13.73
N GLN A 55 5.36 -10.31 14.00
CA GLN A 55 5.23 -11.45 13.09
C GLN A 55 3.82 -11.57 12.49
N ALA A 56 3.00 -10.52 12.60
CA ALA A 56 1.62 -10.50 12.14
C ALA A 56 1.40 -9.41 11.08
N PHE A 57 0.38 -9.59 10.26
CA PHE A 57 -0.20 -8.54 9.43
C PHE A 57 -1.48 -8.03 10.09
N ILE A 58 -1.55 -6.73 10.35
CA ILE A 58 -2.72 -6.08 10.93
C ILE A 58 -3.54 -5.45 9.81
N THR A 59 -4.75 -5.94 9.61
CA THR A 59 -5.66 -5.51 8.54
C THR A 59 -6.39 -4.21 8.90
N GLU A 60 -7.04 -3.57 7.92
CA GLU A 60 -7.67 -2.25 8.13
C GLU A 60 -8.83 -2.26 9.14
N ASP A 61 -9.49 -3.41 9.33
CA ASP A 61 -10.50 -3.65 10.36
C ASP A 61 -9.91 -3.91 11.75
N GLY A 62 -8.58 -4.00 11.86
CA GLY A 62 -7.86 -4.21 13.10
C GLY A 62 -7.65 -5.67 13.48
N GLU A 63 -8.00 -6.61 12.61
CA GLU A 63 -7.70 -8.03 12.83
C GLU A 63 -6.21 -8.33 12.58
N ALA A 64 -5.70 -9.34 13.27
CA ALA A 64 -4.33 -9.81 13.11
C ALA A 64 -4.35 -11.14 12.34
N ILE A 65 -3.61 -11.20 11.24
CA ILE A 65 -3.31 -12.46 10.55
C ILE A 65 -1.91 -12.90 10.97
N GLU A 66 -1.84 -14.05 11.62
CA GLU A 66 -0.62 -14.57 12.25
C GLU A 66 -0.60 -16.10 12.30
N GLY A 67 0.56 -16.67 12.65
CA GLY A 67 0.74 -18.12 12.76
C GLY A 67 0.55 -18.84 11.42
N GLU A 68 -0.18 -19.95 11.44
CA GLU A 68 -0.41 -20.79 10.25
C GLU A 68 -1.20 -20.06 9.15
N ALA A 69 -2.04 -19.08 9.50
CA ALA A 69 -2.79 -18.29 8.51
C ALA A 69 -1.88 -17.46 7.58
N LEU A 70 -0.62 -17.23 7.97
CA LEU A 70 0.36 -16.56 7.11
C LEU A 70 0.76 -17.40 5.90
N GLU A 71 0.58 -18.72 5.94
CA GLU A 71 0.92 -19.62 4.83
C GLU A 71 0.03 -19.38 3.60
N ASP A 72 -1.17 -18.87 3.82
CA ASP A 72 -2.14 -18.54 2.77
C ASP A 72 -2.00 -17.10 2.23
N ILE A 73 -1.12 -16.29 2.83
CA ILE A 73 -0.91 -14.90 2.42
C ILE A 73 0.11 -14.82 1.28
N ILE A 74 -0.25 -14.06 0.25
CA ILE A 74 0.70 -13.58 -0.76
C ILE A 74 0.89 -12.08 -0.58
N VAL A 75 2.12 -11.64 -0.29
CA VAL A 75 2.46 -10.22 -0.29
C VAL A 75 2.66 -9.76 -1.74
N LEU A 76 1.79 -8.87 -2.22
CA LEU A 76 1.87 -8.33 -3.58
C LEU A 76 2.88 -7.18 -3.69
N GLY A 77 3.14 -6.47 -2.59
CA GLY A 77 4.14 -5.42 -2.54
C GLY A 77 3.98 -4.47 -1.36
N ARG A 78 4.93 -3.55 -1.21
CA ARG A 78 4.90 -2.51 -0.18
C ARG A 78 4.29 -1.24 -0.74
N VAL A 79 3.37 -0.62 -0.01
CA VAL A 79 2.84 0.70 -0.34
C VAL A 79 3.89 1.76 0.02
N THR A 80 4.29 2.57 -0.95
CA THR A 80 5.20 3.70 -0.72
C THR A 80 4.43 4.99 -0.47
N ASN A 81 3.37 5.23 -1.26
CA ASN A 81 2.63 6.48 -1.25
C ASN A 81 1.15 6.25 -1.60
N PHE A 82 0.30 7.13 -1.09
CA PHE A 82 -1.07 7.29 -1.58
C PHE A 82 -1.16 8.57 -2.41
N VAL A 83 -1.70 8.43 -3.62
CA VAL A 83 -1.98 9.53 -4.54
C VAL A 83 -3.49 9.68 -4.62
N ASN A 84 -4.01 10.68 -3.91
CA ASN A 84 -5.43 10.98 -3.88
C ASN A 84 -5.77 12.08 -4.88
N ARG A 85 -6.99 12.05 -5.39
CA ARG A 85 -7.52 13.21 -6.15
C ARG A 85 -7.52 14.41 -5.22
N ALA A 86 -6.95 15.52 -5.67
CA ALA A 86 -7.26 16.80 -5.05
C ALA A 86 -8.78 17.01 -5.18
N GLY A 87 -9.43 17.48 -4.10
CA GLY A 87 -10.84 17.83 -4.16
C GLY A 87 -11.10 18.87 -5.25
N GLU A 88 -12.35 19.01 -5.68
CA GLU A 88 -12.73 20.13 -6.53
C GLU A 88 -12.54 21.41 -5.71
N ASP A 89 -11.64 22.29 -6.17
CA ASP A 89 -11.45 23.60 -5.56
C ASP A 89 -12.62 24.48 -5.97
N GLU A 90 -13.69 24.49 -5.16
CA GLU A 90 -14.83 25.41 -5.31
C GLU A 90 -14.46 26.85 -4.91
N CYS A 91 -13.18 27.19 -4.69
CA CYS A 91 -12.77 28.55 -4.39
C CYS A 91 -12.66 29.36 -5.70
N PRO A 92 -13.63 30.22 -6.07
CA PRO A 92 -13.32 31.29 -7.00
C PRO A 92 -12.25 32.15 -6.33
N PHE A 93 -11.10 32.29 -6.99
CA PHE A 93 -10.05 33.21 -6.56
C PHE A 93 -10.70 34.59 -6.32
N MET A 94 -10.59 35.11 -5.08
CA MET A 94 -10.97 36.49 -4.73
C MET A 94 -9.81 37.45 -5.03
#